data_AF-R5MV28-F1
#
_entry.id   AF-R5MV28-F1
#
_cell.length_a   1.000
_cell.length_b   1.000
_cell.length_c   1.000
_cell.angle_alpha   90.00
_cell.angle_beta   90.00
_cell.angle_gamma   90.00
#
_symmetry.space_group_name_H-M   'P 1'
#
loop_
_entity.id
_entity.type
_entity.pdbx_description
1 polymer ?
#
loop_
_entity_poly.entity_id
_entity_poly.type
_entity_poly.pdbx_seq_one_letter_code
_entity_poly.pdbx_strand_id
1 'polypeptide(L)'
;MKKSNGFTLVELLAVIVILAIVSLIAVPNISGLLNKGKNNMFCQKVKSIEAAAKYYAQDYADKLTFNNDISSVKVATLLEYGYIKEDNKGQNDVKDPRTDADLKNVDVTIKIINGRYYGAYPLNDKDKKFCDKTSD
;
A
#
# COMPACT_ATOMS: atom_id res chain seq x y z
N MET A 1 22.82 29.53 54.47
CA MET A 1 22.82 28.08 54.13
C MET A 1 21.55 27.77 53.38
N LYS A 2 21.62 27.33 52.12
CA LYS A 2 20.45 27.07 51.27
C LYS A 2 19.95 25.64 51.55
N LYS A 3 18.76 25.50 52.14
CA LYS A 3 18.15 24.20 52.46
C LYS A 3 17.59 23.60 51.17
N SER A 4 18.16 22.48 50.71
CA SER A 4 17.61 21.68 49.62
C SER A 4 16.59 20.71 50.20
N ASN A 5 15.31 20.94 49.91
CA ASN A 5 14.26 20.01 50.26
C ASN A 5 14.27 18.88 49.22
N GLY A 6 14.65 17.68 49.65
CA GLY A 6 14.56 16.46 48.83
C GLY A 6 13.16 15.88 48.85
N PHE A 7 12.79 15.20 47.77
CA PHE A 7 11.53 14.45 47.68
C PHE A 7 11.50 13.29 48.68
N THR A 8 10.30 12.97 49.17
CA THR A 8 10.08 11.82 50.05
C THR A 8 9.82 10.54 49.25
N LEU A 9 10.12 9.38 49.84
CA LEU A 9 9.85 8.09 49.22
C LEU A 9 8.35 7.87 48.96
N VAL A 10 7.48 8.44 49.80
CA VAL A 10 6.01 8.34 49.65
C VAL A 10 5.53 9.07 48.40
N GLU A 11 6.07 10.26 48.14
CA GLU A 11 5.76 11.01 46.92
C GLU A 11 6.23 10.26 45.68
N LEU A 12 7.42 9.66 45.72
CA LEU A 12 7.91 8.85 44.62
C LEU A 12 6.99 7.64 44.39
N LEU A 13 6.59 6.94 45.45
CA LEU A 13 5.70 5.76 45.41
C LEU A 13 4.34 6.09 44.76
N ALA A 14 3.73 7.21 45.14
CA ALA A 14 2.45 7.63 44.59
C ALA A 14 2.51 7.84 43.06
N VAL A 15 3.61 8.42 42.56
CA VAL A 15 3.80 8.65 41.12
C VAL A 15 3.94 7.33 40.37
N ILE A 16 4.72 6.37 40.88
CA ILE A 16 4.89 5.06 40.22
C ILE A 16 3.57 4.28 40.17
N VAL A 17 2.74 4.36 41.21
CA VAL A 17 1.41 3.73 41.22
C VAL A 17 0.50 4.34 40.14
N ILE A 18 0.47 5.67 40.04
CA ILE A 18 -0.32 6.36 39.00
C ILE A 18 0.20 6.00 37.60
N LEU A 19 1.53 5.99 37.41
CA LEU A 19 2.15 5.60 36.13
C LEU A 19 1.83 4.14 35.77
N ALA A 20 1.80 3.23 36.73
CA ALA A 20 1.43 1.84 36.51
C ALA A 20 -0.03 1.71 36.04
N ILE A 21 -0.97 2.41 36.68
CA ILE A 21 -2.39 2.41 36.29
C ILE A 21 -2.58 2.99 34.88
N VAL A 22 -1.93 4.14 34.59
CA VAL A 22 -2.01 4.79 33.28
C VAL A 22 -1.40 3.92 32.18
N SER A 23 -0.30 3.22 32.45
CA SER A 23 0.34 2.33 31.47
C SER A 23 -0.57 1.16 31.04
N LEU A 24 -1.46 0.69 31.92
CA LEU A 24 -2.35 -0.44 31.65
C LEU A 24 -3.43 -0.10 30.61
N ILE A 25 -3.94 1.14 30.65
CA ILE A 25 -5.01 1.63 29.75
C ILE A 25 -4.46 2.25 28.46
N ALA A 26 -3.18 2.61 28.44
CA ALA A 26 -2.54 3.36 27.35
C ALA A 26 -2.20 2.52 26.11
N VAL A 27 -2.57 1.23 26.07
CA VAL A 27 -2.30 0.32 24.94
C VAL A 27 -3.60 0.09 24.14
N PRO A 28 -4.11 1.05 23.35
CA PRO A 28 -5.12 0.72 22.37
C PRO A 28 -4.55 -0.20 21.28
N ASN A 29 -5.40 -1.04 20.70
CA ASN A 29 -5.02 -1.99 19.64
C ASN A 29 -4.76 -1.28 18.30
N ILE A 30 -3.54 -0.77 18.10
CA ILE A 30 -3.07 -0.09 16.87
C ILE A 30 -3.06 -1.03 15.64
N SER A 31 -2.99 -2.34 15.84
CA SER A 31 -2.86 -3.34 14.78
C SER A 31 -3.99 -3.31 13.74
N GLY A 32 -5.24 -3.06 14.17
CA GLY A 32 -6.40 -3.01 13.27
C GLY A 32 -6.36 -1.80 12.32
N LEU A 33 -5.99 -0.63 12.85
CA LEU A 33 -5.84 0.60 12.06
C LEU A 33 -4.69 0.49 11.06
N LEU A 34 -3.56 -0.07 11.51
CA LEU A 34 -2.40 -0.29 10.64
C LEU A 34 -2.73 -1.23 9.48
N ASN A 35 -3.40 -2.34 9.74
CA ASN A 35 -3.79 -3.30 8.69
C ASN A 35 -4.75 -2.68 7.67
N LYS A 36 -5.73 -1.88 8.13
CA LYS A 36 -6.63 -1.15 7.23
C LYS A 36 -5.87 -0.13 6.38
N GLY A 37 -4.90 0.58 6.98
CA GLY A 37 -4.01 1.51 6.27
C GLY A 37 -3.22 0.80 5.16
N LYS A 38 -2.57 -0.32 5.48
CA LYS A 38 -1.82 -1.13 4.51
C LYS A 38 -2.71 -1.63 3.37
N ASN A 39 -3.93 -2.10 3.68
CA ASN A 39 -4.88 -2.53 2.65
C ASN A 39 -5.32 -1.37 1.74
N ASN A 40 -5.54 -0.17 2.30
CA ASN A 40 -5.88 1.00 1.50
C ASN A 40 -4.73 1.42 0.58
N MET A 41 -3.50 1.42 1.09
CA MET A 41 -2.30 1.68 0.28
C MET A 41 -2.15 0.67 -0.86
N PHE A 42 -2.43 -0.61 -0.59
CA PHE A 42 -2.44 -1.65 -1.63
C PHE A 42 -3.46 -1.34 -2.73
N CYS A 43 -4.71 -0.99 -2.37
CA CYS A 43 -5.73 -0.64 -3.36
C CYS A 43 -5.37 0.60 -4.20
N GLN A 44 -4.77 1.63 -3.59
CA GLN A 44 -4.27 2.78 -4.33
C GLN A 44 -3.14 2.41 -5.28
N LYS A 45 -2.22 1.55 -4.85
CA LYS A 45 -1.14 1.04 -5.68
C LYS A 45 -1.68 0.25 -6.88
N VAL A 46 -2.67 -0.61 -6.65
CA VAL A 46 -3.36 -1.36 -7.71
C VAL A 46 -3.98 -0.42 -8.74
N LYS A 47 -4.74 0.59 -8.31
CA LYS A 47 -5.32 1.60 -9.21
C LYS A 47 -4.25 2.34 -10.01
N SER A 48 -3.12 2.66 -9.38
CA SER A 48 -1.97 3.28 -10.05
C SER A 48 -1.37 2.36 -11.13
N ILE A 49 -1.22 1.07 -10.82
CA ILE A 49 -0.74 0.06 -11.76
C ILE A 49 -1.71 -0.10 -12.95
N GLU A 50 -3.01 -0.14 -12.69
CA GLU A 50 -4.04 -0.23 -13.74
C GLU A 50 -4.05 1.01 -14.64
N ALA A 51 -3.90 2.20 -14.06
CA ALA A 51 -3.74 3.43 -14.82
C ALA A 51 -2.45 3.43 -15.65
N ALA A 52 -1.33 2.96 -15.09
CA ALA A 52 -0.07 2.81 -15.79
C ALA A 52 -0.19 1.86 -16.98
N ALA A 53 -0.83 0.70 -16.81
CA ALA A 53 -1.08 -0.25 -17.89
C ALA A 53 -1.95 0.36 -19.00
N LYS A 54 -2.97 1.15 -18.63
CA LYS A 54 -3.79 1.90 -19.58
C LYS A 54 -2.97 2.90 -20.38
N TYR A 55 -2.13 3.71 -19.73
CA TYR A 55 -1.29 4.70 -20.44
C TYR A 55 -0.24 4.03 -21.32
N TYR A 56 0.40 2.96 -20.84
CA TYR A 56 1.31 2.16 -21.65
C TYR A 56 0.62 1.62 -22.90
N ALA A 57 -0.61 1.12 -22.78
CA ALA A 57 -1.37 0.64 -23.93
C ALA A 57 -1.77 1.74 -24.93
N GLN A 58 -1.92 2.99 -24.47
CA GLN A 58 -2.18 4.12 -25.33
C GLN A 58 -0.95 4.52 -26.14
N ASP A 59 0.23 4.50 -25.52
CA ASP A 59 1.47 4.97 -26.15
C ASP A 59 2.17 3.88 -26.96
N TYR A 60 2.06 2.61 -26.55
CA TYR A 60 2.76 1.46 -27.12
C TYR A 60 1.80 0.36 -27.59
N ALA A 61 0.67 0.73 -28.17
CA ALA A 61 -0.33 -0.20 -28.70
C ALA A 61 0.26 -1.20 -29.71
N ASP A 62 1.25 -0.77 -30.48
CA ASP A 62 1.98 -1.56 -31.48
C ASP A 62 2.84 -2.69 -30.87
N LYS A 63 3.29 -2.52 -29.63
CA LYS A 63 4.07 -3.52 -28.88
C LYS A 63 3.19 -4.55 -28.17
N LEU A 64 1.87 -4.37 -28.19
CA LEU A 64 0.91 -5.26 -27.54
C LEU A 64 0.29 -6.20 -28.57
N THR A 65 0.28 -7.49 -28.23
CA THR A 65 -0.51 -8.48 -28.99
C THR A 65 -1.84 -8.67 -28.29
N PHE A 66 -2.93 -8.30 -28.96
CA PHE A 66 -4.28 -8.50 -28.44
C PHE A 66 -4.86 -9.80 -28.99
N ASN A 67 -5.34 -10.66 -28.08
CA ASN A 67 -6.16 -11.81 -28.41
C ASN A 67 -7.55 -11.58 -27.82
N ASN A 68 -8.56 -11.45 -28.69
CA ASN A 68 -9.94 -11.20 -28.29
C ASN A 68 -10.07 -9.97 -27.36
N ASP A 69 -9.51 -8.84 -27.79
CA ASP A 69 -9.47 -7.55 -27.07
C ASP A 69 -8.74 -7.57 -25.72
N ILE A 70 -7.95 -8.62 -25.45
CA ILE A 70 -7.20 -8.81 -24.21
C ILE A 70 -5.71 -8.93 -24.52
N SER A 71 -4.88 -8.21 -23.76
CA SER A 71 -3.43 -8.35 -23.74
C SER A 71 -2.91 -8.35 -22.31
N SER A 72 -1.62 -8.60 -22.10
CA SER A 72 -0.99 -8.54 -20.78
C SER A 72 0.36 -7.84 -20.83
N VAL A 73 0.69 -7.16 -19.74
CA VAL A 73 1.98 -6.47 -19.55
C VAL A 73 2.45 -6.69 -18.11
N LYS A 74 3.75 -6.88 -17.92
CA LYS A 74 4.32 -7.01 -16.57
C LYS A 74 4.45 -5.66 -15.89
N VAL A 75 4.27 -5.64 -14.57
CA VAL A 75 4.55 -4.46 -13.75
C VAL A 75 6.01 -4.01 -13.92
N ALA A 76 6.96 -4.94 -14.08
CA ALA A 76 8.35 -4.63 -14.39
C ALA A 76 8.52 -3.77 -15.65
N THR A 77 7.77 -4.06 -16.71
CA THR A 77 7.79 -3.29 -17.96
C THR A 77 7.22 -1.90 -17.74
N LEU A 78 6.13 -1.78 -16.97
CA LEU A 78 5.55 -0.46 -16.65
C LEU A 78 6.51 0.42 -15.84
N LEU A 79 7.34 -0.19 -14.99
CA LEU A 79 8.40 0.47 -14.24
C LEU A 79 9.56 0.89 -15.15
N GLU A 80 10.04 -0.02 -16.02
CA GLU A 80 11.12 0.24 -16.99
C GLU A 80 10.78 1.40 -17.94
N TYR A 81 9.53 1.45 -18.39
CA TYR A 81 9.02 2.52 -19.25
C TYR A 81 8.60 3.79 -18.49
N GLY A 82 8.72 3.81 -17.16
CA GLY A 82 8.52 4.99 -16.32
C GLY A 82 7.06 5.37 -16.02
N TYR A 83 6.09 4.47 -16.28
CA TYR A 83 4.69 4.70 -15.92
C TYR A 83 4.42 4.48 -14.43
N ILE A 84 5.29 3.72 -13.76
CA ILE A 84 5.25 3.47 -12.32
C ILE A 84 6.59 3.91 -11.73
N LYS A 85 6.56 4.40 -10.49
CA LYS A 85 7.77 4.74 -9.73
C LYS A 85 8.16 3.57 -8.85
N GLU A 86 9.46 3.36 -8.71
CA GLU A 86 10.01 2.49 -7.68
C GLU A 86 9.61 3.00 -6.28
N ASP A 87 9.38 2.06 -5.37
CA ASP A 87 9.01 2.37 -3.99
C ASP A 87 10.23 2.93 -3.22
N ASN A 88 11.40 2.33 -3.45
CA ASN A 88 12.67 2.77 -2.91
C ASN A 88 13.59 3.22 -4.05
N LYS A 89 14.05 4.47 -3.97
CA LYS A 89 14.92 5.05 -5.00
C LYS A 89 16.18 4.22 -5.23
N GLY A 90 16.44 3.85 -6.48
CA GLY A 90 17.58 3.05 -6.91
C GLY A 90 17.46 1.54 -6.67
N GLN A 91 16.31 1.04 -6.19
CA GLN A 91 16.12 -0.40 -5.94
C GLN A 91 15.28 -1.08 -7.02
N ASN A 92 14.66 -0.31 -7.93
CA ASN A 92 13.81 -0.83 -8.99
C ASN A 92 12.78 -1.81 -8.42
N ASP A 93 12.13 -1.44 -7.31
CA ASP A 93 11.22 -2.29 -6.55
C ASP A 93 9.79 -1.74 -6.57
N VAL A 94 8.82 -2.65 -6.65
CA VAL A 94 7.40 -2.32 -6.49
C VAL A 94 6.83 -3.39 -5.59
N LYS A 95 6.44 -3.04 -4.38
CA LYS A 95 6.09 -4.00 -3.33
C LYS A 95 4.63 -3.89 -2.90
N ASP A 96 4.10 -5.01 -2.43
CA ASP A 96 2.83 -5.05 -1.71
C ASP A 96 3.03 -4.48 -0.29
N PRO A 97 2.36 -3.38 0.10
CA PRO A 97 2.53 -2.76 1.43
C PRO A 97 2.01 -3.63 2.59
N ARG A 98 1.28 -4.72 2.29
CA ARG A 98 0.75 -5.66 3.29
C ARG A 98 1.75 -6.77 3.62
N THR A 99 2.38 -7.33 2.59
CA THR A 99 3.20 -8.56 2.68
C THR A 99 4.67 -8.35 2.33
N ASP A 100 5.05 -7.17 1.83
CA ASP A 100 6.37 -6.86 1.27
C ASP A 100 6.76 -7.72 0.04
N ALA A 101 5.78 -8.39 -0.57
CA ALA A 101 6.00 -9.19 -1.77
C ALA A 101 6.32 -8.31 -2.99
N ASP A 102 7.25 -8.75 -3.83
CA ASP A 102 7.61 -8.06 -5.08
C ASP A 102 6.50 -8.25 -6.13
N LEU A 103 6.00 -7.14 -6.66
CA LEU A 103 4.92 -7.09 -7.64
C LEU A 103 5.41 -7.01 -9.08
N LYS A 104 6.71 -6.87 -9.33
CA LYS A 104 7.27 -6.70 -10.69
C LYS A 104 6.89 -7.81 -11.67
N ASN A 105 6.83 -9.04 -11.16
CA ASN A 105 6.53 -10.22 -11.97
C ASN A 105 5.04 -10.46 -12.18
N VAL A 106 4.17 -9.60 -11.64
CA VAL A 106 2.73 -9.70 -11.83
C VAL A 106 2.36 -9.22 -13.23
N ASP A 107 1.56 -10.03 -13.93
CA ASP A 107 0.97 -9.67 -15.21
C ASP A 107 -0.32 -8.89 -14.98
N VAL A 108 -0.36 -7.67 -15.53
CA VAL A 108 -1.53 -6.80 -15.55
C VAL A 108 -2.24 -6.99 -16.88
N THR A 109 -3.54 -7.25 -16.84
CA THR A 109 -4.33 -7.44 -18.05
C THR A 109 -4.72 -6.09 -18.63
N ILE A 110 -4.58 -5.92 -19.93
CA ILE A 110 -5.10 -4.77 -20.68
C ILE A 110 -6.32 -5.24 -21.47
N LYS A 111 -7.43 -4.53 -21.35
CA LYS A 111 -8.68 -4.81 -22.06
C LYS A 111 -9.06 -3.63 -22.94
N ILE A 112 -9.56 -3.92 -24.15
CA ILE A 112 -10.17 -2.93 -25.03
C ILE A 112 -11.68 -3.05 -24.88
N ILE A 113 -12.34 -1.95 -24.50
CA ILE A 113 -13.80 -1.88 -24.44
C ILE A 113 -14.21 -0.62 -25.17
N ASN A 114 -14.97 -0.76 -26.26
CA ASN A 114 -15.45 0.35 -27.09
C ASN A 114 -14.30 1.30 -27.54
N GLY A 115 -13.15 0.73 -27.93
CA GLY A 115 -11.98 1.48 -28.38
C GLY A 115 -11.18 2.20 -27.27
N ARG A 116 -11.48 1.93 -25.99
CA ARG A 116 -10.73 2.48 -24.84
C ARG A 116 -9.98 1.37 -24.11
N TYR A 117 -8.74 1.65 -23.75
CA TYR A 117 -7.91 0.75 -22.94
C TYR A 117 -8.25 0.85 -21.45
N TYR A 118 -8.26 -0.31 -20.79
CA TYR A 118 -8.42 -0.46 -19.35
C TYR A 118 -7.37 -1.43 -18.81
N GLY A 119 -6.67 -1.05 -17.74
CA GLY A 119 -5.85 -1.97 -16.97
C GLY A 119 -6.70 -2.73 -15.95
N ALA A 120 -6.40 -4.00 -15.74
CA ALA A 120 -7.00 -4.83 -14.71
C ALA A 120 -5.91 -5.64 -14.01
N TYR A 121 -5.70 -5.36 -12.73
CA TYR A 121 -4.76 -6.08 -11.88
C TYR A 121 -5.39 -7.39 -11.37
N PRO A 122 -4.64 -8.49 -11.25
CA PRO A 122 -5.18 -9.76 -10.76
C PRO A 122 -5.44 -9.73 -9.25
N LEU A 123 -6.62 -9.24 -8.87
CA LEU A 123 -7.10 -9.22 -7.48
C LEU A 123 -7.88 -10.49 -7.13
N ASN A 124 -7.67 -10.99 -5.92
CA ASN A 124 -8.51 -12.02 -5.33
C ASN A 124 -9.87 -11.43 -4.91
N ASP A 125 -10.92 -12.25 -4.80
CA ASP A 125 -12.29 -11.78 -4.51
C ASP A 125 -12.41 -10.91 -3.24
N LYS A 126 -11.65 -11.26 -2.20
CA LYS A 126 -11.59 -10.50 -0.94
C LYS A 126 -11.02 -9.10 -1.15
N ASP A 127 -9.92 -9.02 -1.91
CA ASP A 127 -9.21 -7.77 -2.17
C ASP A 127 -10.01 -6.89 -3.13
N LYS A 128 -10.62 -7.49 -4.16
CA LYS A 128 -11.54 -6.80 -5.06
C LYS A 128 -12.69 -6.13 -4.29
N LYS A 129 -13.40 -6.90 -3.44
CA LYS A 129 -14.49 -6.37 -2.61
C LYS A 129 -14.02 -5.26 -1.66
N PHE A 130 -12.79 -5.31 -1.17
CA PHE A 130 -12.23 -4.27 -0.31
C PHE A 130 -11.88 -3.01 -1.13
N CYS A 131 -11.16 -3.16 -2.24
CA CYS A 131 -10.71 -2.04 -3.07
C CYS A 131 -11.87 -1.31 -3.75
N ASP A 132 -12.91 -2.03 -4.18
CA ASP A 132 -14.11 -1.43 -4.76
C ASP A 132 -14.80 -0.48 -3.76
N LYS A 133 -14.87 -0.87 -2.47
CA LYS A 133 -15.45 -0.04 -1.40
C LYS A 133 -14.64 1.19 -1.02
N THR A 134 -13.37 1.25 -1.41
CA THR A 134 -12.47 2.39 -1.15
C THR A 134 -12.36 3.33 -2.34
N SER A 135 -13.27 3.22 -3.31
CA SER A 135 -13.30 4.04 -4.53
C SER A 135 -14.27 5.22 -4.45
N ASP A 136 -14.98 5.35 -3.33
CA ASP A 136 -15.81 6.51 -2.97
C ASP A 136 -15.08 7.43 -1.98
#